data_AF-A0A8N4IG41-F1
#
_entry.id   AF-A0A8N4IG41-F1
#
_cell.length_a   1.000
_cell.length_b   1.000
_cell.length_c   1.000
_cell.angle_alpha   90.00
_cell.angle_beta   90.00
_cell.angle_gamma   90.00
#
_symmetry.space_group_name_H-M   'P 1'
#
loop_
_entity.id
_entity.type
_entity.pdbx_description
1 polymer ?
#
loop_
_entity_poly.entity_id
_entity_poly.type
_entity_poly.pdbx_seq_one_letter_code
_entity_poly.pdbx_strand_id
1 'polypeptide(L)'
;MESMTKSLDFIVDTASGDHPFDPYMSLLKIGGVLVLVGFPSEVRLNPGSLNLGSRSISGSLTGGTKETQRMLEFCAANKVYPEIELINIQYINEAIERLINRDVKYRFVIDIKNSLK
;
A
#
# COMPACT_ATOMS: atom_id res chain seq x y z
N MET A 1 16.21 -10.52 3.75
CA MET A 1 14.97 -10.97 4.41
C MET A 1 15.23 -11.98 5.52
N GLU A 2 16.19 -12.90 5.39
CA GLU A 2 16.42 -13.96 6.39
C GLU A 2 16.62 -13.44 7.84
N SER A 3 17.31 -12.31 8.03
CA SER A 3 17.51 -11.69 9.34
C SER A 3 16.23 -11.17 10.02
N MET A 4 15.14 -11.04 9.26
CA MET A 4 13.84 -10.56 9.74
C MET A 4 12.80 -11.67 9.85
N THR A 5 13.20 -12.93 9.73
CA THR A 5 12.31 -14.08 9.89
C THR A 5 11.60 -14.02 11.25
N LYS A 6 10.26 -14.15 11.24
CA LYS A 6 9.43 -14.09 12.44
C LYS A 6 9.66 -12.85 13.33
N SER A 7 9.89 -11.68 12.71
CA SER A 7 10.15 -10.43 13.43
C SER A 7 8.99 -9.43 13.40
N LEU A 8 8.05 -9.59 12.47
CA LEU A 8 6.96 -8.63 12.25
C LEU A 8 5.64 -9.15 12.83
N ASP A 9 4.89 -8.28 13.51
CA ASP A 9 3.53 -8.59 13.96
C ASP A 9 2.51 -8.36 12.83
N PHE A 10 2.81 -7.43 11.93
CA PHE A 10 1.87 -6.94 10.93
C PHE A 10 2.60 -6.52 9.64
N ILE A 11 2.00 -6.80 8.48
CA ILE A 11 2.47 -6.35 7.16
C ILE A 11 1.29 -5.71 6.42
N VAL A 12 1.50 -4.53 5.85
CA VAL A 12 0.58 -3.93 4.86
C VAL A 12 1.17 -4.16 3.49
N ASP A 13 0.49 -4.98 2.69
CA ASP A 13 0.90 -5.28 1.32
C ASP A 13 0.20 -4.36 0.33
N THR A 14 0.97 -3.43 -0.25
CA THR A 14 0.54 -2.43 -1.22
C THR A 14 1.00 -2.72 -2.65
N ALA A 15 1.53 -3.92 -2.92
CA ALA A 15 2.04 -4.24 -4.25
C ALA A 15 0.90 -4.24 -5.28
N SER A 16 1.07 -3.48 -6.36
CA SER A 16 0.04 -3.32 -7.40
C SER A 16 -0.04 -4.49 -8.39
N GLY A 17 0.82 -5.49 -8.27
CA GLY A 17 0.87 -6.63 -9.18
C GLY A 17 1.27 -7.92 -8.47
N ASP A 18 1.30 -9.00 -9.25
CA ASP A 18 1.53 -10.35 -8.75
C ASP A 18 2.93 -10.49 -8.15
N HIS A 19 2.97 -11.13 -6.98
CA HIS A 19 4.20 -11.38 -6.24
C HIS A 19 4.02 -12.59 -5.31
N PRO A 20 5.12 -13.26 -4.91
CA PRO A 20 5.03 -14.42 -4.03
C PRO A 20 4.72 -14.00 -2.58
N PHE A 21 3.73 -14.63 -1.95
CA PHE A 21 3.31 -14.31 -0.57
C PHE A 21 4.14 -15.03 0.50
N ASP A 22 4.57 -16.26 0.25
CA ASP A 22 5.29 -17.09 1.23
C ASP A 22 6.53 -16.41 1.84
N PRO A 23 7.38 -15.68 1.08
CA PRO A 23 8.49 -14.94 1.66
C PRO A 23 8.05 -13.92 2.71
N TYR A 24 6.97 -13.18 2.47
CA TYR A 24 6.44 -12.19 3.42
C TYR A 24 5.78 -12.85 4.62
N MET A 25 5.06 -13.95 4.41
CA MET A 25 4.48 -14.75 5.50
C MET A 25 5.56 -15.28 6.44
N SER A 26 6.77 -15.60 5.95
CA SER A 26 7.88 -16.05 6.78
C SER A 26 8.41 -14.97 7.75
N LEU A 27 8.23 -13.69 7.42
CA LEU A 27 8.64 -12.55 8.25
C LEU A 27 7.71 -12.34 9.45
N LEU A 28 6.48 -12.84 9.36
CA LEU A 28 5.50 -12.70 10.43
C LEU A 28 5.80 -13.63 11.61
N LYS A 29 5.66 -13.09 12.81
CA LYS A 29 5.62 -13.82 14.09
C LYS A 29 4.45 -14.81 14.12
N ILE A 30 4.40 -15.62 15.17
CA ILE A 30 3.23 -16.45 15.46
C ILE A 30 2.04 -15.51 15.70
N GLY A 31 0.90 -15.76 15.07
CA GLY A 31 -0.29 -14.92 15.12
C GLY A 31 -0.23 -13.65 14.27
N GLY A 32 0.85 -13.45 13.50
CA GLY A 32 1.01 -12.25 12.68
C GLY A 32 0.02 -12.17 11.52
N VAL A 33 -0.24 -10.94 11.06
CA VAL A 33 -1.24 -10.66 10.02
C VAL A 33 -0.61 -9.95 8.83
N LEU A 34 -0.89 -10.46 7.63
CA LEU A 34 -0.67 -9.74 6.37
C LEU A 34 -2.01 -9.15 5.91
N VAL A 35 -2.04 -7.83 5.72
CA VAL A 35 -3.22 -7.13 5.21
C VAL A 35 -2.98 -6.73 3.77
N LEU A 36 -3.78 -7.29 2.88
CA LEU A 36 -3.77 -7.00 1.45
C LEU A 36 -4.60 -5.74 1.18
N VAL A 37 -3.94 -4.69 0.71
CA VAL A 37 -4.56 -3.47 0.17
C VAL A 37 -4.22 -3.25 -1.31
N GLY A 38 -3.24 -3.99 -1.84
CA GLY A 38 -2.98 -4.14 -3.27
C GLY A 38 -4.05 -5.00 -3.97
N PHE A 39 -3.92 -5.09 -5.29
CA PHE A 39 -4.84 -5.86 -6.16
C PHE A 39 -4.04 -6.77 -7.11
N PRO A 40 -3.42 -7.85 -6.60
CA PRO A 40 -2.87 -8.91 -7.44
C PRO A 40 -4.00 -9.69 -8.12
N SER A 41 -3.68 -10.43 -9.19
CA SER A 41 -4.63 -11.28 -9.89
C SER A 41 -5.09 -12.47 -9.03
N GLU A 42 -4.20 -12.98 -8.18
CA GLU A 42 -4.46 -14.10 -7.29
C GLU A 42 -3.57 -14.07 -6.04
N VAL A 43 -4.02 -14.73 -4.98
CA VAL A 43 -3.23 -14.96 -3.76
C VAL A 43 -2.90 -16.44 -3.67
N ARG A 44 -1.64 -16.79 -3.92
CA ARG A 44 -1.12 -18.16 -3.81
C ARG A 44 -0.11 -18.25 -2.67
N LEU A 45 -0.30 -19.25 -1.80
CA LEU A 45 0.57 -19.52 -0.67
C LEU A 45 0.58 -21.01 -0.30
N ASN A 46 1.66 -21.43 0.34
CA ASN A 46 1.70 -22.75 0.96
C ASN A 46 0.82 -22.77 2.24
N PRO A 47 -0.03 -23.80 2.45
CA PRO A 47 -0.82 -23.90 3.68
C PRO A 47 0.01 -23.87 4.97
N GLY A 48 1.24 -24.38 4.94
CA GLY A 48 2.18 -24.32 6.06
C GLY A 48 2.56 -22.89 6.47
N SER A 49 2.52 -21.93 5.55
CA SER A 49 2.79 -20.51 5.83
C SER A 49 1.74 -19.89 6.73
N LEU A 50 0.50 -20.39 6.71
CA LEU A 50 -0.56 -20.06 7.67
C LEU A 50 -0.47 -20.94 8.92
N ASN A 51 -0.45 -22.26 8.73
CA ASN A 51 -0.68 -23.24 9.79
C ASN A 51 0.45 -23.26 10.84
N LEU A 52 1.72 -23.26 10.42
CA LEU A 52 2.87 -23.43 11.33
C LEU A 52 3.11 -22.21 12.25
N GLY A 53 2.45 -21.09 11.98
CA GLY A 53 2.54 -19.88 12.79
C GLY A 53 1.19 -19.30 13.19
N SER A 54 0.08 -20.00 12.95
CA SER A 54 -1.29 -19.47 13.16
C SER A 54 -1.48 -18.05 12.60
N ARG A 55 -0.95 -17.82 11.40
CA ARG A 55 -0.95 -16.50 10.74
C ARG A 55 -2.24 -16.27 9.97
N SER A 56 -2.54 -15.02 9.66
CA SER A 56 -3.74 -14.65 8.91
C SER A 56 -3.42 -13.74 7.74
N ILE A 57 -4.25 -13.84 6.70
CA ILE A 57 -4.33 -12.88 5.61
C ILE A 57 -5.70 -12.21 5.70
N SER A 58 -5.73 -10.89 5.65
CA SER A 58 -6.96 -10.10 5.65
C SER A 58 -6.96 -9.12 4.49
N GLY A 59 -8.15 -8.75 4.00
CA GLY A 59 -8.32 -7.72 2.98
C GLY A 59 -8.91 -6.46 3.58
N SER A 60 -8.48 -5.31 3.08
CA SER A 60 -9.09 -4.02 3.44
C SER A 60 -9.20 -3.15 2.19
N LEU A 61 -10.40 -2.64 1.94
CA LEU A 61 -10.66 -1.73 0.82
C LEU A 61 -11.28 -0.44 1.33
N THR A 62 -10.50 0.64 1.28
CA THR A 62 -10.93 2.00 1.64
C THR A 62 -11.55 2.10 3.05
N GLY A 63 -11.72 3.30 3.58
CA GLY A 63 -12.41 3.54 4.85
C GLY A 63 -13.81 4.10 4.64
N GLY A 64 -14.69 3.92 5.62
CA GLY A 64 -15.98 4.63 5.62
C GLY A 64 -15.79 6.16 5.78
N THR A 65 -16.85 6.94 5.52
CA THR A 65 -16.79 8.42 5.65
C THR A 65 -16.34 8.87 7.04
N LYS A 66 -16.85 8.24 8.10
CA LYS A 66 -16.50 8.56 9.49
C LYS A 66 -15.04 8.22 9.80
N GLU A 67 -14.53 7.12 9.28
CA GLU A 67 -13.13 6.71 9.46
C GLU A 67 -12.19 7.61 8.68
N THR A 68 -12.56 7.98 7.45
CA THR A 68 -11.83 8.95 6.63
C THR A 68 -11.72 10.29 7.34
N GLN A 69 -12.81 10.79 7.92
CA GLN A 69 -12.79 12.03 8.70
C GLN A 69 -11.81 11.95 9.87
N ARG A 70 -11.87 10.87 10.65
CA ARG A 70 -10.94 10.63 11.77
C ARG A 70 -9.48 10.52 11.30
N MET A 71 -9.23 9.88 10.16
CA MET A 71 -7.91 9.77 9.56
C MET A 71 -7.37 11.14 9.16
N LEU A 72 -8.19 11.98 8.51
CA LEU A 72 -7.80 13.34 8.13
C LEU A 72 -7.46 14.21 9.36
N GLU A 73 -8.28 14.12 10.41
CA GLU A 73 -8.03 14.80 11.69
C GLU A 73 -6.72 14.35 12.33
N PHE A 74 -6.47 13.04 12.36
CA PHE A 74 -5.22 12.47 12.87
C PHE A 74 -4.02 12.95 12.05
N CYS A 75 -4.10 12.90 10.72
CA CYS A 75 -3.02 13.33 9.83
C CYS A 75 -2.72 14.83 10.01
N ALA A 76 -3.74 15.67 10.10
CA ALA A 76 -3.58 17.11 10.34
C ALA A 76 -2.93 17.38 11.70
N ALA A 77 -3.37 16.71 12.78
CA ALA A 77 -2.81 16.88 14.12
C ALA A 77 -1.35 16.43 14.21
N ASN A 78 -0.97 15.39 13.46
CA ASN A 78 0.37 14.79 13.50
C ASN A 78 1.27 15.22 12.33
N LYS A 79 0.83 16.16 11.49
CA LYS A 79 1.57 16.65 10.32
C LYS A 79 1.99 15.54 9.36
N VAL A 80 1.12 14.57 9.15
CA VAL A 80 1.32 13.47 8.19
C VAL A 80 0.77 13.92 6.85
N TYR A 81 1.65 14.11 5.87
CA TYR A 81 1.30 14.56 4.53
C TYR A 81 1.92 13.65 3.47
N PRO A 82 1.26 13.47 2.31
CA PRO A 82 1.88 12.80 1.18
C PRO A 82 3.01 13.66 0.61
N GLU A 83 4.08 13.00 0.18
CA GLU A 83 5.09 13.61 -0.70
C GLU A 83 4.55 13.61 -2.14
N ILE A 84 4.45 14.80 -2.73
CA ILE A 84 3.75 15.00 -4.01
C ILE A 84 4.62 15.68 -5.06
N GLU A 85 4.33 15.35 -6.32
CA GLU A 85 4.74 16.11 -7.50
C GLU A 85 3.50 16.81 -8.06
N LEU A 86 3.47 18.14 -7.98
CA LEU A 86 2.36 18.94 -8.49
C LEU A 86 2.52 19.13 -10.01
N ILE A 87 1.49 18.78 -10.79
CA ILE A 87 1.51 18.84 -12.25
C ILE A 87 0.32 19.64 -12.79
N ASN A 88 0.46 20.16 -14.01
CA ASN A 88 -0.67 20.70 -14.76
C ASN A 88 -1.43 19.59 -15.49
N ILE A 89 -2.72 19.80 -15.79
CA ILE A 89 -3.54 18.77 -16.47
C ILE A 89 -2.99 18.39 -17.85
N GLN A 90 -2.31 19.32 -18.54
CA GLN A 90 -1.71 19.06 -19.85
C GLN A 90 -0.57 18.02 -19.78
N TYR A 91 0.03 17.81 -18.61
CA TYR A 91 1.10 16.84 -18.39
C TYR A 91 0.58 15.44 -18.01
N ILE A 92 -0.73 15.22 -17.94
CA ILE A 92 -1.30 13.98 -17.38
C ILE A 92 -0.86 12.71 -18.10
N ASN A 93 -0.75 12.75 -19.43
CA ASN A 93 -0.36 11.56 -20.21
C ASN A 93 1.06 11.13 -19.85
N GLU A 94 1.98 12.09 -19.77
CA GLU A 94 3.37 11.79 -19.41
C GLU A 94 3.51 11.40 -17.94
N ALA A 95 2.73 12.01 -17.04
CA ALA A 95 2.67 11.58 -15.65
C ALA A 95 2.18 10.13 -15.49
N ILE A 96 1.24 9.67 -16.35
CA ILE A 96 0.78 8.27 -16.35
C ILE A 96 1.90 7.33 -16.82
N GLU A 97 2.63 7.68 -17.89
CA GLU A 97 3.77 6.88 -18.36
C GLU A 97 4.87 6.78 -17.30
N ARG A 98 5.18 7.90 -16.63
CA ARG A 98 6.12 7.93 -15.51
C ARG A 98 5.64 7.07 -14.34
N LEU A 99 4.36 7.13 -13.98
CA LEU A 99 3.78 6.30 -12.92
C LEU A 99 3.93 4.80 -13.22
N ILE A 100 3.65 4.36 -14.44
CA ILE A 100 3.81 2.97 -14.88
C ILE A 100 5.28 2.52 -14.75
N ASN A 101 6.20 3.41 -15.12
CA ASN A 101 7.65 3.19 -15.01
C ASN A 101 8.20 3.40 -13.59
N ARG A 102 7.34 3.67 -12.60
CA ARG A 102 7.70 3.95 -11.18
C ARG A 102 8.59 5.18 -11.02
N ASP A 103 8.54 6.11 -11.98
CA ASP A 103 9.29 7.36 -11.99
C ASP A 103 8.48 8.48 -11.33
N VAL A 104 8.25 8.35 -10.03
CA VAL A 104 7.57 9.38 -9.22
C VAL A 104 7.97 9.23 -7.76
N LYS A 105 8.08 10.35 -7.04
CA LYS A 105 8.30 10.35 -5.60
C LYS A 105 7.29 11.27 -4.88
N TYR A 106 6.18 10.79 -4.34
CA TYR A 106 5.60 9.43 -4.43
C TYR A 106 4.23 9.44 -5.11
N ARG A 107 3.62 10.61 -5.31
CA ARG A 107 2.29 10.74 -5.93
C ARG A 107 2.16 12.02 -6.74
N PHE A 108 1.63 11.92 -7.96
CA PHE A 108 1.22 13.08 -8.72
C PHE A 108 -0.06 13.69 -8.15
N VAL A 109 -0.12 15.02 -8.11
CA VAL A 109 -1.32 15.79 -7.80
C VAL A 109 -1.51 16.82 -8.91
N ILE A 110 -2.71 16.88 -9.48
CA ILE A 110 -3.02 17.82 -10.55
C ILE A 110 -3.51 19.13 -9.93
N ASP A 111 -2.87 20.25 -10.28
CA ASP A 111 -3.36 21.59 -9.93
C ASP A 111 -4.47 22.02 -10.90
N ILE A 112 -5.70 21.58 -10.63
CA ILE A 112 -6.86 21.88 -11.47
C ILE A 112 -7.07 23.40 -11.63
N LYS A 113 -6.88 24.17 -10.55
CA LYS A 113 -7.17 25.61 -10.54
C LYS A 113 -6.25 26.38 -11.50
N ASN A 114 -4.97 26.04 -11.52
CA ASN A 114 -3.99 26.75 -12.35
C ASN A 114 -3.86 26.16 -13.76
N SER A 115 -4.37 24.94 -13.99
CA SER A 115 -4.28 24.25 -15.29
C SER A 115 -5.34 24.62 -16.32
N LEU A 116 -6.46 25.23 -15.88
CA LEU A 116 -7.64 25.51 -16.71
C LEU A 116 -7.73 26.95 -17.22
N LYS A 117 -6.61 27.67 -17.24
CA LYS A 117 -6.54 29.05 -17.75
C LYS A 117 -6.17 29.09 -19.22
#